data_AF-A0A8J1ZH53-F1
#
_entry.id   AF-A0A8J1ZH53-F1
#
_cell.length_a   1.000
_cell.length_b   1.000
_cell.length_c   1.000
_cell.angle_alpha   90.00
_cell.angle_beta   90.00
_cell.angle_gamma   90.00
#
_symmetry.space_group_name_H-M   'P 1'
#
loop_
_entity.id
_entity.type
_entity.pdbx_description
1 polymer ?
#
loop_
_entity_poly.entity_id
_entity_poly.type
_entity_poly.pdbx_seq_one_letter_code
_entity_poly.pdbx_strand_id
1 'polypeptide(L)'
;MSTHKYEVEYAKSGRAACKACKGKIDKDAIRIGYSQDVPAGDDGVKNYAMMGVKWYHIHCFPKMKGPKWMKENLCVLDDIKGLEAVKPEDRKKMQELWEALVSADTSTAMKSPMGKAGGVKRPAETSLADLMENQGVLSDAEYAAIKEVKGEIAKKSVAQLAEMLSRNGLPKNGPKMELIERVAENRVLGVLPRCQLCPEEKGRLLWNRADGKISCQGYFDDVVQRRVRCKGPGADAKIERKKWLMQDPAQ
;
A
#
# COMPACT_ATOMS: atom_id res chain seq x y z
N MET A 1 20.57 21.96 -4.31
CA MET A 1 20.35 20.82 -5.22
C MET A 1 19.18 20.03 -4.70
N SER A 2 18.21 19.67 -5.55
CA SER A 2 17.01 18.95 -5.12
C SER A 2 17.40 17.60 -4.51
N THR A 3 17.24 17.49 -3.19
CA THR A 3 17.58 16.30 -2.39
C THR A 3 16.77 15.08 -2.82
N HIS A 4 15.61 15.30 -3.46
CA HIS A 4 14.65 14.29 -3.88
C HIS A 4 14.58 14.21 -5.40
N LYS A 5 14.71 12.99 -5.93
CA LYS A 5 14.74 12.69 -7.37
C LYS A 5 13.65 11.68 -7.69
N TYR A 6 12.89 11.97 -8.73
CA TYR A 6 11.78 11.15 -9.19
C TYR A 6 12.04 10.71 -10.64
N GLU A 7 11.72 9.45 -10.94
CA GLU A 7 11.80 8.91 -12.28
C GLU A 7 10.61 8.00 -12.57
N VAL A 8 10.23 7.90 -13.85
CA VAL A 8 9.17 7.02 -14.32
C VAL A 8 9.68 6.19 -15.49
N GLU A 9 9.39 4.90 -15.47
CA GLU A 9 9.71 4.02 -16.59
C GLU A 9 8.74 2.84 -16.64
N TYR A 10 8.65 2.20 -17.81
CA TYR A 10 8.16 0.84 -17.89
C TYR A 10 9.22 -0.11 -17.34
N ALA A 11 8.81 -1.04 -16.47
CA ALA A 11 9.72 -1.91 -15.76
C ALA A 11 10.51 -2.81 -16.72
N LYS A 12 11.83 -2.60 -16.79
CA LYS A 12 12.74 -3.38 -17.67
C LYS A 12 12.77 -4.88 -17.38
N SER A 13 12.40 -5.28 -16.16
CA SER A 13 12.26 -6.69 -15.75
C SER A 13 11.29 -6.82 -14.58
N GLY A 14 10.68 -8.00 -14.42
CA GLY A 14 9.77 -8.35 -13.32
C GLY A 14 10.46 -8.64 -11.97
N ARG A 15 11.70 -8.19 -11.77
CA ARG A 15 12.50 -8.50 -10.56
C ARG A 15 12.32 -7.52 -9.41
N ALA A 16 11.84 -6.30 -9.69
CA ALA A 16 11.67 -5.28 -8.67
C ALA A 16 10.43 -5.57 -7.82
N ALA A 17 10.53 -5.31 -6.52
CA ALA A 17 9.39 -5.33 -5.60
C ALA A 17 9.03 -3.89 -5.19
N CYS A 18 7.73 -3.58 -5.20
CA CYS A 18 7.21 -2.30 -4.76
C CYS A 18 7.57 -2.04 -3.31
N LYS A 19 8.10 -0.85 -2.99
CA LYS A 19 8.50 -0.52 -1.62
C LYS A 19 7.33 -0.28 -0.66
N ALA A 20 6.12 0.00 -1.17
CA ALA A 20 4.91 0.12 -0.35
C ALA A 20 4.27 -1.25 -0.08
N CYS A 21 3.75 -1.93 -1.12
CA CYS A 21 2.99 -3.17 -0.95
C CYS A 21 3.86 -4.44 -0.88
N LYS A 22 5.16 -4.35 -1.22
CA LYS A 22 6.12 -5.47 -1.30
C LYS A 22 5.85 -6.51 -2.40
N GLY A 23 4.82 -6.30 -3.23
CA GLY A 23 4.50 -7.13 -4.39
C GLY A 23 5.46 -6.90 -5.55
N LYS A 24 5.56 -7.86 -6.46
CA LYS A 24 6.37 -7.70 -7.67
C LYS A 24 5.79 -6.62 -8.58
N ILE A 25 6.67 -5.93 -9.28
CA ILE A 25 6.31 -5.03 -10.38
C ILE A 25 6.67 -5.80 -11.65
N ASP A 26 5.64 -6.17 -12.42
CA ASP A 26 5.81 -6.98 -13.63
C ASP A 26 6.59 -6.25 -14.71
N LYS A 27 7.21 -7.03 -15.60
CA LYS A 27 7.91 -6.48 -16.76
C LYS A 27 6.92 -5.65 -17.60
N ASP A 28 7.38 -4.52 -18.11
CA ASP A 28 6.62 -3.60 -18.94
C ASP A 28 5.45 -2.89 -18.22
N ALA A 29 5.27 -3.11 -16.91
CA ALA A 29 4.37 -2.31 -16.09
C ALA A 29 5.00 -0.95 -15.75
N ILE A 30 4.21 0.13 -15.83
CA ILE A 30 4.67 1.46 -15.45
C ILE A 30 4.91 1.56 -13.93
N ARG A 31 6.01 2.19 -13.55
CA ARG A 31 6.42 2.35 -12.15
C ARG A 31 7.08 3.69 -11.88
N ILE A 32 6.96 4.15 -10.63
CA ILE A 32 7.57 5.40 -10.16
C ILE A 32 8.75 5.06 -9.27
N GLY A 33 9.90 5.64 -9.58
CA GLY A 33 11.15 5.56 -8.84
C GLY A 33 11.34 6.81 -7.98
N TYR A 34 11.73 6.61 -6.72
CA TYR A 34 12.14 7.67 -5.82
C TYR A 34 13.56 7.39 -5.31
N SER A 35 14.45 8.35 -5.47
CA SER A 35 15.77 8.35 -4.85
C SER A 35 16.03 9.69 -4.17
N GLN A 36 16.98 9.68 -3.25
CA GLN A 36 17.43 10.89 -2.59
C GLN A 36 18.94 10.80 -2.40
N ASP A 37 19.58 11.97 -2.43
CA ASP A 37 20.97 12.03 -2.02
C ASP A 37 21.06 11.82 -0.52
N VAL A 38 22.02 11.00 -0.10
CA VAL A 38 22.26 10.70 1.31
C VAL A 38 23.51 11.47 1.71
N PRO A 39 23.42 12.41 2.68
CA PRO A 39 24.61 13.07 3.19
C PRO A 39 25.57 12.02 3.76
N ALA A 40 26.87 12.32 3.71
CA ALA A 40 27.86 11.48 4.37
C ALA A 40 27.55 11.44 5.88
N GLY A 41 27.71 10.27 6.50
CA GLY A 41 27.64 10.17 7.95
C GLY A 41 28.78 10.95 8.61
N ASP A 42 28.78 10.99 9.95
CA ASP A 42 29.85 11.63 10.74
C ASP A 42 31.23 11.00 10.47
N ASP A 43 31.24 9.76 9.96
CA ASP A 43 32.41 9.00 9.51
C ASP A 43 32.85 9.32 8.06
N GLY A 44 32.16 10.24 7.38
CA GLY A 44 32.38 10.56 5.97
C GLY A 44 31.85 9.50 5.00
N VAL A 45 31.25 8.40 5.49
CA VAL A 45 30.77 7.30 4.65
C VAL A 45 29.32 7.55 4.23
N LYS A 46 29.08 7.53 2.91
CA LYS A 46 27.72 7.60 2.37
C LYS A 46 27.08 6.21 2.42
N ASN A 47 25.85 6.13 2.94
CA ASN A 47 25.07 4.90 2.86
C ASN A 47 24.50 4.71 1.44
N TYR A 48 25.30 4.12 0.55
CA TYR A 48 24.91 3.86 -0.84
C TYR A 48 23.63 3.02 -0.99
N ALA A 49 23.31 2.16 -0.01
CA ALA A 49 22.08 1.39 -0.01
C ALA A 49 20.82 2.27 0.16
N MET A 50 20.94 3.43 0.82
CA MET A 50 19.85 4.40 0.93
C MET A 50 19.68 5.28 -0.32
N MET A 51 20.72 5.41 -1.16
CA MET A 51 20.71 6.17 -2.42
C MET A 51 20.03 5.41 -3.57
N GLY A 52 19.87 4.09 -3.46
CA GLY A 52 19.21 3.29 -4.49
C GLY A 52 17.77 3.73 -4.75
N VAL A 53 17.36 3.62 -6.03
CA VAL A 53 15.99 3.94 -6.46
C VAL A 53 15.00 2.98 -5.81
N LYS A 54 14.00 3.55 -5.15
CA LYS A 54 12.89 2.86 -4.53
C LYS A 54 11.73 2.85 -5.53
N TRP A 55 11.39 1.68 -6.05
CA TRP A 55 10.32 1.51 -7.03
C TRP A 55 8.95 1.30 -6.37
N TYR A 56 7.92 1.89 -6.95
CA TYR A 56 6.52 1.78 -6.55
C TYR A 56 5.64 1.51 -7.77
N HIS A 57 4.57 0.70 -7.61
CA HIS A 57 3.44 0.77 -8.54
C HIS A 57 2.84 2.19 -8.49
N ILE A 58 2.24 2.66 -9.58
CA ILE A 58 1.60 3.99 -9.64
C ILE A 58 0.62 4.20 -8.47
N HIS A 59 -0.36 3.31 -8.31
CA HIS A 59 -1.36 3.38 -7.23
C HIS A 59 -0.77 3.23 -5.81
N CYS A 60 0.45 2.70 -5.70
CA CYS A 60 1.16 2.53 -4.43
C CYS A 60 2.01 3.75 -4.06
N PHE A 61 2.37 4.60 -5.01
CA PHE A 61 3.27 5.72 -4.79
C PHE A 61 2.76 6.73 -3.75
N PRO A 62 1.45 7.06 -3.68
CA PRO A 62 0.92 7.90 -2.60
C PRO A 62 1.14 7.37 -1.18
N LYS A 63 1.34 6.04 -1.03
CA LYS A 63 1.64 5.41 0.27
C LYS A 63 3.12 5.54 0.68
N MET A 64 3.97 6.15 -0.17
CA MET A 64 5.41 6.28 0.10
C MET A 64 5.69 7.12 1.34
N LYS A 65 5.03 8.27 1.45
CA LYS A 65 5.15 9.25 2.54
C LYS A 65 3.78 9.87 2.81
N GLY A 66 3.64 10.52 3.96
CA GLY A 66 2.37 11.17 4.31
C GLY A 66 2.02 12.33 3.36
N PRO A 67 0.73 12.70 3.22
CA PRO A 67 0.28 13.75 2.29
C PRO A 67 1.04 15.07 2.43
N LYS A 68 1.29 15.50 3.68
CA LYS A 68 2.09 16.71 3.98
C LYS A 68 3.49 16.65 3.36
N TRP A 69 4.19 15.53 3.56
CA TRP A 69 5.53 15.36 3.02
C TRP A 69 5.51 15.34 1.49
N MET A 70 4.51 14.66 0.90
CA MET A 70 4.36 14.61 -0.56
C MET A 70 4.19 16.02 -1.13
N LYS A 71 3.28 16.83 -0.55
CA LYS A 71 3.05 18.23 -0.96
C LYS A 71 4.30 19.11 -0.87
N GLU A 72 5.13 18.92 0.15
CA GLU A 72 6.33 19.71 0.38
C GLU A 72 7.55 19.28 -0.45
N ASN A 73 7.61 18.03 -0.91
CA ASN A 73 8.81 17.43 -1.50
C ASN A 73 8.62 16.87 -2.92
N LEU A 74 7.41 16.92 -3.48
CA LEU A 74 7.17 16.59 -4.88
C LEU A 74 7.88 17.59 -5.80
N CYS A 75 8.48 17.11 -6.88
CA CYS A 75 8.97 17.99 -7.95
C CYS A 75 7.81 18.44 -8.85
N VAL A 76 8.07 19.34 -9.80
CA VAL A 76 7.13 19.60 -10.90
C VAL A 76 7.03 18.32 -11.75
N LEU A 77 5.84 18.05 -12.29
CA LEU A 77 5.59 16.83 -13.08
C LEU A 77 6.58 16.68 -14.25
N ASP A 78 6.88 17.78 -14.95
CA ASP A 78 7.79 17.79 -16.10
C ASP A 78 9.26 17.56 -15.72
N ASP A 79 9.62 17.70 -14.43
CA ASP A 79 10.97 17.40 -13.93
C ASP A 79 11.18 15.89 -13.68
N ILE A 80 10.13 15.07 -13.81
CA ILE A 80 10.25 13.61 -13.66
C ILE A 80 11.00 13.04 -14.86
N LYS A 81 12.17 12.47 -14.59
CA LYS A 81 12.98 11.77 -15.59
C LYS A 81 12.21 10.60 -16.20
N GLY A 82 12.17 10.50 -17.53
CA GLY A 82 11.58 9.38 -18.25
C GLY A 82 10.11 9.58 -18.63
N LEU A 83 9.49 10.70 -18.24
CA LEU A 83 8.09 11.01 -18.56
C LEU A 83 7.86 11.16 -20.07
N GLU A 84 8.87 11.61 -20.83
CA GLU A 84 8.91 11.70 -22.29
C GLU A 84 8.73 10.36 -23.01
N ALA A 85 9.16 9.25 -22.39
CA ALA A 85 9.07 7.91 -22.95
C ALA A 85 7.77 7.16 -22.56
N VAL A 86 6.90 7.79 -21.77
CA VAL A 86 5.63 7.20 -21.31
C VAL A 86 4.52 7.45 -22.33
N LYS A 87 3.66 6.45 -22.56
CA LYS A 87 2.51 6.58 -23.47
C LYS A 87 1.57 7.70 -23.02
N PRO A 88 0.88 8.39 -23.94
CA PRO A 88 -0.03 9.49 -23.59
C PRO A 88 -1.10 9.13 -22.54
N GLU A 89 -1.64 7.91 -22.62
CA GLU A 89 -2.64 7.39 -21.66
C GLU A 89 -2.08 7.31 -20.23
N ASP A 90 -0.88 6.78 -20.08
CA ASP A 90 -0.23 6.63 -18.78
C ASP A 90 0.34 7.97 -18.28
N ARG A 91 0.74 8.87 -19.18
CA ARG A 91 1.11 10.25 -18.85
C ARG A 91 -0.07 10.98 -18.23
N LYS A 92 -1.29 10.80 -18.76
CA LYS A 92 -2.50 11.37 -18.16
C LYS A 92 -2.74 10.85 -16.75
N LYS A 93 -2.58 9.53 -16.51
CA LYS A 93 -2.67 8.95 -15.15
C LYS A 93 -1.63 9.55 -14.20
N MET A 94 -0.41 9.76 -14.68
CA MET A 94 0.65 10.42 -13.91
C MET A 94 0.27 11.85 -13.56
N GLN A 95 -0.30 12.60 -14.50
CA GLN A 95 -0.76 13.97 -14.28
C GLN A 95 -1.87 14.03 -13.22
N GLU A 96 -2.93 13.23 -13.38
CA GLU A 96 -4.03 13.14 -12.41
C GLU A 96 -3.52 12.78 -11.00
N LEU A 97 -2.56 11.84 -10.91
CA LEU A 97 -1.93 11.46 -9.65
C LEU A 97 -1.12 12.60 -9.03
N TRP A 98 -0.34 13.32 -9.84
CA TRP A 98 0.51 14.40 -9.35
C TRP A 98 -0.33 15.58 -8.85
N GLU A 99 -1.35 15.97 -9.61
CA GLU A 99 -2.31 17.00 -9.22
C GLU A 99 -3.01 16.63 -7.91
N ALA A 100 -3.51 15.39 -7.79
CA ALA A 100 -4.15 14.91 -6.56
C ALA A 100 -3.22 14.93 -5.33
N LEU A 101 -1.92 14.68 -5.53
CA LEU A 101 -0.91 14.73 -4.45
C LEU A 101 -0.57 16.16 -4.01
N VAL A 102 -0.57 17.12 -4.95
CA VAL A 102 -0.32 18.54 -4.66
C VAL A 102 -1.56 19.19 -4.02
N SER A 103 -2.74 18.86 -4.50
CA SER A 103 -4.03 19.37 -4.04
C SER A 103 -4.53 18.71 -2.74
N ALA A 104 -3.86 17.68 -2.23
CA ALA A 104 -4.19 17.06 -0.95
C ALA A 104 -3.91 18.03 0.21
N ASP A 105 -4.88 18.89 0.53
CA ASP A 105 -4.85 19.72 1.72
C ASP A 105 -4.90 18.85 2.98
N THR A 106 -4.08 19.23 3.97
CA THR A 106 -3.88 18.59 5.27
C THR A 106 -5.12 18.64 6.20
N SER A 107 -6.33 18.74 5.65
CA SER A 107 -7.59 18.94 6.39
C SER A 107 -8.72 17.99 6.01
N THR A 108 -8.54 17.02 5.13
CA THR A 108 -9.53 15.94 4.90
C THR A 108 -9.12 14.62 5.54
N ALA A 109 -9.04 14.64 6.87
CA ALA A 109 -9.58 13.52 7.63
C ALA A 109 -11.08 13.44 7.31
N MET A 110 -11.42 12.62 6.32
CA MET A 110 -12.71 11.97 6.08
C MET A 110 -13.90 12.56 6.86
N LYS A 111 -14.48 13.67 6.37
CA LYS A 111 -15.90 13.91 6.61
C LYS A 111 -16.68 13.12 5.55
N SER A 112 -17.50 12.19 6.00
CA SER A 112 -18.52 11.54 5.19
C SER A 112 -19.41 12.60 4.51
N PRO A 113 -19.95 12.34 3.30
CA PRO A 113 -20.87 13.28 2.68
C PRO A 113 -22.23 13.19 3.40
N MET A 114 -22.54 14.23 4.18
CA MET A 114 -23.91 14.59 4.54
C MET A 114 -24.16 15.95 3.89
N GLY A 115 -25.09 16.00 2.94
CA GLY A 115 -25.15 17.07 1.94
C GLY A 115 -25.68 18.41 2.43
N LYS A 116 -25.35 19.47 1.66
CA LYS A 116 -26.33 20.36 0.99
C LYS A 116 -25.63 21.36 0.05
N ALA A 117 -26.17 21.39 -1.17
CA ALA A 117 -26.45 22.51 -2.09
C ALA A 117 -25.37 23.56 -2.46
N GLY A 118 -25.15 23.67 -3.79
CA GLY A 118 -24.91 24.94 -4.48
C GLY A 118 -23.51 25.15 -5.04
N GLY A 119 -23.27 24.79 -6.31
CA GLY A 119 -22.05 25.18 -7.01
C GLY A 119 -21.75 24.33 -8.25
N VAL A 120 -21.66 25.00 -9.40
CA VAL A 120 -21.24 24.60 -10.75
C VAL A 120 -20.58 23.21 -10.89
N LYS A 121 -21.13 22.36 -11.76
CA LYS A 121 -20.59 21.03 -12.14
C LYS A 121 -19.23 21.17 -12.83
N ARG A 122 -18.13 21.02 -12.08
CA ARG A 122 -16.83 20.59 -12.63
C ARG A 122 -16.90 19.09 -12.98
N PRO A 123 -16.25 18.63 -14.06
CA PRO A 123 -16.19 17.21 -14.39
C PRO A 123 -15.56 16.44 -13.22
N ALA A 124 -16.08 15.24 -12.95
CA ALA A 124 -15.80 14.44 -11.75
C ALA A 124 -14.31 14.41 -11.39
N GLU A 125 -13.92 15.06 -10.28
CA GLU A 125 -12.56 14.98 -9.75
C GLU A 125 -12.35 13.55 -9.21
N THR A 126 -11.64 12.71 -9.95
CA THR A 126 -11.16 11.41 -9.46
C THR A 126 -10.36 11.65 -8.17
N SER A 127 -10.80 11.10 -7.04
CA SER A 127 -10.15 11.38 -5.77
C SER A 127 -8.81 10.62 -5.67
N LEU A 128 -7.87 11.11 -4.84
CA LEU A 128 -6.62 10.39 -4.58
C LEU A 128 -6.89 8.95 -4.10
N ALA A 129 -8.00 8.73 -3.38
CA ALA A 129 -8.41 7.40 -2.93
C ALA A 129 -8.78 6.46 -4.10
N ASP A 130 -9.36 7.00 -5.17
CA ASP A 130 -9.71 6.24 -6.38
C ASP A 130 -8.44 5.88 -7.18
N LEU A 131 -7.48 6.81 -7.27
CA LEU A 131 -6.18 6.56 -7.93
C LEU A 131 -5.29 5.56 -7.17
N MET A 132 -5.51 5.44 -5.86
CA MET A 132 -4.85 4.45 -5.00
C MET A 132 -5.54 3.08 -5.03
N GLU A 133 -6.72 2.99 -5.64
CA GLU A 133 -7.45 1.74 -5.73
C GLU A 133 -6.77 0.79 -6.72
N ASN A 134 -6.68 -0.47 -6.31
CA ASN A 134 -6.12 -1.52 -7.15
C ASN A 134 -6.96 -2.77 -6.93
N GLN A 135 -7.53 -3.29 -8.00
CA GLN A 135 -8.20 -4.58 -8.02
C GLN A 135 -7.18 -5.72 -7.92
N GLY A 136 -6.05 -5.60 -8.62
CA GLY A 136 -4.99 -6.60 -8.62
C GLY A 136 -5.49 -7.94 -9.15
N VAL A 137 -5.25 -9.01 -8.39
CA VAL A 137 -5.70 -10.38 -8.76
C VAL A 137 -7.10 -10.74 -8.27
N LEU A 138 -7.82 -9.81 -7.65
CA LEU A 138 -9.17 -10.06 -7.15
C LEU A 138 -10.15 -10.22 -8.31
N SER A 139 -11.06 -11.18 -8.20
CA SER A 139 -12.21 -11.25 -9.11
C SER A 139 -13.09 -10.00 -8.95
N ASP A 140 -13.84 -9.67 -10.00
CA ASP A 140 -14.75 -8.52 -9.97
C ASP A 140 -15.74 -8.60 -8.80
N ALA A 141 -16.23 -9.81 -8.51
CA ALA A 141 -17.14 -10.09 -7.40
C ALA A 141 -16.48 -9.86 -6.03
N GLU A 142 -15.26 -10.38 -5.81
CA GLU A 142 -14.54 -10.16 -4.55
C GLU A 142 -14.20 -8.68 -4.36
N TYR A 143 -13.79 -8.00 -5.43
CA TYR A 143 -13.44 -6.59 -5.39
C TYR A 143 -14.67 -5.71 -5.06
N ALA A 144 -15.81 -5.98 -5.70
CA ALA A 144 -17.07 -5.30 -5.39
C ALA A 144 -17.51 -5.53 -3.94
N ALA A 145 -17.43 -6.78 -3.44
CA ALA A 145 -17.75 -7.10 -2.06
C ALA A 145 -16.83 -6.37 -1.07
N ILE A 146 -15.53 -6.26 -1.36
CA ILE A 146 -14.59 -5.50 -0.53
C ILE A 146 -14.97 -4.02 -0.50
N LYS A 147 -15.39 -3.42 -1.62
CA LYS A 147 -15.84 -2.02 -1.66
C LYS A 147 -17.08 -1.78 -0.81
N GLU A 148 -18.07 -2.67 -0.90
CA GLU A 148 -19.29 -2.59 -0.11
C GLU A 148 -18.97 -2.66 1.40
N VAL A 149 -18.20 -3.68 1.80
CA VAL A 149 -17.74 -3.82 3.19
C VAL A 149 -16.93 -2.61 3.63
N LYS A 150 -16.07 -2.03 2.78
CA LYS A 150 -15.29 -0.82 3.09
C LYS A 150 -16.23 0.34 3.44
N GLY A 151 -17.32 0.53 2.69
CA GLY A 151 -18.34 1.55 2.95
C GLY A 151 -19.08 1.35 4.28
N GLU A 152 -19.41 0.11 4.64
CA GLU A 152 -20.00 -0.23 5.94
C GLU A 152 -19.05 0.06 7.11
N ILE A 153 -17.82 -0.45 6.99
CA ILE A 153 -16.80 -0.45 8.04
C ILE A 153 -16.24 0.96 8.27
N ALA A 154 -16.25 1.85 7.27
CA ALA A 154 -15.84 3.24 7.40
C ALA A 154 -16.64 4.02 8.48
N LYS A 155 -17.88 3.60 8.76
CA LYS A 155 -18.75 4.18 9.79
C LYS A 155 -18.30 3.86 11.22
N LYS A 156 -17.47 2.82 11.42
CA LYS A 156 -16.98 2.41 12.74
C LYS A 156 -15.83 3.30 13.24
N SER A 157 -15.64 3.33 14.56
CA SER A 157 -14.52 4.04 15.20
C SER A 157 -13.22 3.26 15.10
N VAL A 158 -12.07 3.94 15.26
CA VAL A 158 -10.74 3.29 15.27
C VAL A 158 -10.65 2.19 16.33
N ALA A 159 -11.22 2.41 17.51
CA ALA A 159 -11.25 1.41 18.59
C ALA A 159 -12.04 0.15 18.19
N GLN A 160 -13.20 0.32 17.56
CA GLN A 160 -14.00 -0.80 17.06
C GLN A 160 -13.26 -1.59 15.97
N LEU A 161 -12.56 -0.91 15.06
CA LEU A 161 -11.77 -1.56 14.02
C LEU A 161 -10.58 -2.34 14.60
N ALA A 162 -9.87 -1.74 15.57
CA ALA A 162 -8.76 -2.37 16.26
C ALA A 162 -9.21 -3.64 17.00
N GLU A 163 -10.38 -3.61 17.63
CA GLU A 163 -10.99 -4.76 18.30
C GLU A 163 -11.32 -5.89 17.31
N MET A 164 -11.99 -5.56 16.20
CA MET A 164 -12.31 -6.51 15.13
C MET A 164 -11.06 -7.22 14.58
N LEU A 165 -9.96 -6.47 14.40
CA LEU A 165 -8.68 -7.01 13.95
C LEU A 165 -8.00 -7.87 15.03
N SER A 166 -8.05 -7.45 16.29
CA SER A 166 -7.45 -8.17 17.42
C SER A 166 -8.05 -9.56 17.58
N ARG A 167 -9.38 -9.70 17.46
CA ARG A 167 -10.10 -10.98 17.52
C ARG A 167 -9.65 -11.97 16.44
N ASN A 168 -9.31 -11.45 15.26
CA ASN A 168 -8.84 -12.24 14.14
C ASN A 168 -7.30 -12.40 14.14
N GLY A 169 -6.62 -12.02 15.23
CA GLY A 169 -5.17 -12.13 15.37
C GLY A 169 -4.39 -11.25 14.40
N LEU A 170 -4.99 -10.19 13.86
CA LEU A 170 -4.39 -9.27 12.89
C LEU A 170 -3.79 -8.03 13.57
N PRO A 171 -2.84 -7.33 12.91
CA PRO A 171 -2.31 -6.07 13.43
C PRO A 171 -3.42 -5.03 13.62
N LYS A 172 -3.46 -4.38 14.78
CA LYS A 172 -4.48 -3.39 15.17
C LYS A 172 -4.02 -1.93 15.12
N ASN A 173 -2.76 -1.70 14.75
CA ASN A 173 -2.16 -0.38 14.65
C ASN A 173 -2.26 0.18 13.23
N GLY A 174 -2.16 1.50 13.11
CA GLY A 174 -2.16 2.23 11.85
C GLY A 174 -3.25 3.32 11.79
N PRO A 175 -3.23 4.16 10.75
CA PRO A 175 -4.28 5.13 10.50
C PRO A 175 -5.62 4.43 10.21
N LYS A 176 -6.73 5.13 10.46
CA LYS A 176 -8.10 4.59 10.28
C LYS A 176 -8.29 3.93 8.91
N MET A 177 -7.78 4.56 7.84
CA MET A 177 -7.89 4.06 6.47
C MET A 177 -7.28 2.66 6.29
N GLU A 178 -6.08 2.43 6.84
CA GLU A 178 -5.45 1.12 6.75
C GLU A 178 -6.20 0.06 7.56
N LEU A 179 -6.81 0.45 8.69
CA LEU A 179 -7.62 -0.47 9.49
C LEU A 179 -8.89 -0.87 8.73
N ILE A 180 -9.56 0.07 8.06
CA ILE A 180 -10.74 -0.21 7.22
C ILE A 180 -10.37 -1.15 6.08
N GLU A 181 -9.28 -0.87 5.35
CA GLU A 181 -8.81 -1.75 4.26
C GLU A 181 -8.53 -3.17 4.76
N ARG A 182 -7.81 -3.28 5.89
CA ARG A 182 -7.46 -4.57 6.48
C ARG A 182 -8.69 -5.37 6.92
N VAL A 183 -9.67 -4.72 7.57
CA VAL A 183 -10.92 -5.37 7.96
C VAL A 183 -11.71 -5.80 6.72
N ALA A 184 -11.87 -4.92 5.73
CA ALA A 184 -12.67 -5.20 4.55
C ALA A 184 -12.11 -6.37 3.72
N GLU A 185 -10.79 -6.36 3.46
CA GLU A 185 -10.13 -7.46 2.76
C GLU A 185 -10.27 -8.80 3.48
N ASN A 186 -10.02 -8.83 4.78
CA ASN A 186 -10.04 -10.09 5.54
C ASN A 186 -11.47 -10.57 5.82
N ARG A 187 -12.48 -9.70 5.81
CA ARG A 187 -13.88 -10.10 5.93
C ARG A 187 -14.39 -10.82 4.68
N VAL A 188 -13.93 -10.41 3.50
CA VAL A 188 -14.32 -11.03 2.22
C VAL A 188 -13.48 -12.27 1.91
N LEU A 189 -12.14 -12.14 1.98
CA LEU A 189 -11.23 -13.21 1.58
C LEU A 189 -11.00 -14.23 2.71
N GLY A 190 -11.23 -13.84 3.96
CA GLY A 190 -10.78 -14.58 5.13
C GLY A 190 -9.36 -14.22 5.56
N VAL A 191 -9.01 -14.70 6.75
CA VAL A 191 -7.79 -14.37 7.48
C VAL A 191 -6.71 -15.39 7.17
N LEU A 192 -5.53 -14.93 6.75
CA LEU A 192 -4.39 -15.84 6.59
C LEU A 192 -3.97 -16.45 7.93
N PRO A 193 -3.66 -17.76 7.97
CA PRO A 193 -3.16 -18.39 9.18
C PRO A 193 -1.76 -17.84 9.53
N ARG A 194 -1.29 -18.19 10.72
CA ARG A 194 0.11 -17.96 11.09
C ARG A 194 1.03 -18.80 10.23
N CYS A 195 2.26 -18.33 10.07
CA CYS A 195 3.25 -19.04 9.27
C CYS A 195 3.66 -20.35 9.97
N GLN A 196 3.34 -21.47 9.33
CA GLN A 196 3.65 -22.81 9.83
C GLN A 196 5.13 -23.19 9.71
N LEU A 197 5.92 -22.40 8.96
CA LEU A 197 7.37 -22.58 8.81
C LEU A 197 8.17 -21.78 9.85
N CYS A 198 7.54 -20.84 10.56
CA CYS A 198 8.18 -20.15 11.66
C CYS A 198 7.89 -20.91 12.96
N PRO A 199 8.87 -21.02 13.87
CA PRO A 199 8.67 -21.67 15.16
C PRO A 199 7.56 -20.96 15.94
N GLU A 200 6.77 -21.76 16.64
CA GLU A 200 5.68 -21.30 17.54
C GLU A 200 4.71 -20.31 16.86
N GLU A 201 4.47 -20.44 15.55
CA GLU A 201 3.56 -19.57 14.80
C GLU A 201 3.89 -18.06 14.90
N LYS A 202 5.14 -17.72 15.26
CA LYS A 202 5.60 -16.33 15.44
C LYS A 202 5.58 -15.54 14.13
N GLY A 203 5.73 -16.22 13.01
CA GLY A 203 5.68 -15.62 11.67
C GLY A 203 4.26 -15.25 11.24
N ARG A 204 4.12 -14.10 10.59
CA ARG A 204 2.88 -13.68 9.94
C ARG A 204 3.00 -13.84 8.43
N LEU A 205 1.97 -14.42 7.83
CA LEU A 205 1.81 -14.43 6.37
C LEU A 205 1.21 -13.11 5.90
N LEU A 206 1.74 -12.59 4.80
CA LEU A 206 1.25 -11.41 4.12
C LEU A 206 0.82 -11.83 2.72
N TRP A 207 -0.37 -11.40 2.31
CA TRP A 207 -0.84 -11.51 0.94
C TRP A 207 -0.65 -10.18 0.23
N ASN A 208 -0.14 -10.21 -1.00
CA ASN A 208 -0.07 -9.02 -1.83
C ASN A 208 -1.21 -9.00 -2.84
N ARG A 209 -1.99 -7.92 -2.84
CA ARG A 209 -3.14 -7.77 -3.74
C ARG A 209 -2.75 -7.70 -5.22
N ALA A 210 -1.60 -7.12 -5.55
CA ALA A 210 -1.19 -6.90 -6.94
C ALA A 210 -0.82 -8.19 -7.67
N ASP A 211 -0.16 -9.14 -7.01
CA ASP A 211 0.32 -10.38 -7.64
C ASP A 211 -0.24 -11.67 -7.01
N GLY A 212 -1.07 -11.54 -5.97
CA GLY A 212 -1.70 -12.67 -5.28
C GLY A 212 -0.77 -13.48 -4.38
N LYS A 213 0.51 -13.13 -4.27
CA LYS A 213 1.50 -13.99 -3.60
C LYS A 213 1.40 -13.86 -2.09
N ILE A 214 1.56 -15.01 -1.44
CA ILE A 214 1.67 -15.10 0.00
C ILE A 214 3.14 -15.22 0.38
N SER A 215 3.59 -14.39 1.32
CA SER A 215 4.97 -14.37 1.79
C SER A 215 5.06 -14.26 3.31
N CYS A 216 6.17 -14.69 3.90
CA CYS A 216 6.47 -14.46 5.31
C CYS A 216 7.74 -13.62 5.44
N GLN A 217 7.68 -12.56 6.25
CA GLN A 217 8.87 -11.72 6.55
C GLN A 217 9.74 -12.30 7.67
N GLY A 218 9.38 -13.48 8.19
CA GLY A 218 10.00 -14.08 9.35
C GLY A 218 9.46 -13.57 10.67
N TYR A 219 10.26 -13.72 11.71
CA TYR A 219 9.91 -13.40 13.08
C TYR A 219 11.10 -12.75 13.79
N PHE A 220 10.84 -12.04 14.88
CA PHE A 220 11.90 -11.57 15.78
C PHE A 220 12.14 -12.66 16.81
N ASP A 221 13.39 -13.07 16.95
CA ASP A 221 13.81 -14.10 17.88
C ASP A 221 14.42 -13.42 19.11
N ASP A 222 13.74 -13.55 20.25
CA ASP A 222 14.11 -12.88 21.50
C ASP A 222 15.36 -13.51 22.15
N VAL A 223 15.73 -14.74 21.79
CA VAL A 223 16.94 -15.38 22.34
C VAL A 223 18.18 -14.83 21.65
N VAL A 224 18.16 -14.77 20.31
CA VAL A 224 19.28 -14.23 19.52
C VAL A 224 19.14 -12.72 19.23
N GLN A 225 18.11 -12.07 19.77
CA GLN A 225 17.83 -10.62 19.67
C GLN A 225 17.91 -10.08 18.23
N ARG A 226 17.44 -10.86 17.25
CA ARG A 226 17.47 -10.47 15.83
C ARG A 226 16.27 -11.01 15.06
N ARG A 227 15.97 -10.35 13.93
CA ARG A 227 14.97 -10.84 12.98
C ARG A 227 15.50 -12.03 12.20
N VAL A 228 14.90 -13.19 12.38
CA VAL A 228 15.15 -14.39 11.60
C VAL A 228 14.29 -14.34 10.34
N ARG A 229 14.92 -14.38 9.16
CA ARG A 229 14.20 -14.37 7.88
C ARG A 229 13.58 -15.75 7.62
N CYS A 230 12.28 -15.76 7.32
CA CYS A 230 11.61 -16.94 6.79
C CYS A 230 11.64 -16.88 5.25
N LYS A 231 11.85 -18.02 4.60
CA LYS A 231 11.71 -18.14 3.13
C LYS A 231 10.25 -18.15 2.68
N GLY A 232 9.32 -18.18 3.63
CA GLY A 232 7.89 -18.19 3.40
C GLY A 232 7.41 -19.51 2.81
N PRO A 233 6.09 -19.65 2.65
CA PRO A 233 5.52 -20.74 1.87
C PRO A 233 6.01 -20.66 0.41
N GLY A 234 6.26 -21.82 -0.21
CA GLY A 234 6.59 -21.90 -1.63
C GLY A 234 5.45 -21.39 -2.52
N ALA A 235 5.73 -21.14 -3.80
CA ALA A 235 4.74 -20.63 -4.76
C ALA A 235 3.49 -21.52 -4.87
N ASP A 236 3.65 -22.84 -4.63
CA ASP A 236 2.59 -23.84 -4.77
C ASP A 236 1.96 -24.25 -3.44
N ALA A 237 2.30 -23.57 -2.34
CA ALA A 237 1.75 -23.89 -1.04
C ALA A 237 0.24 -23.57 -1.00
N LYS A 238 -0.59 -24.60 -0.82
CA LYS A 238 -2.01 -24.45 -0.58
C LYS A 238 -2.23 -23.92 0.83
N ILE A 239 -2.56 -22.63 0.94
CA ILE A 239 -2.80 -21.97 2.21
C ILE A 239 -4.28 -21.62 2.28
N GLU A 240 -4.98 -22.30 3.17
CA GLU A 240 -6.39 -22.04 3.42
C GLU A 240 -6.55 -20.85 4.37
N ARG A 241 -7.43 -19.91 4.00
CA ARG A 241 -7.77 -18.77 4.84
C ARG A 241 -8.80 -19.19 5.87
N LYS A 242 -8.59 -18.81 7.13
CA LYS A 242 -9.57 -18.97 8.20
C LYS A 242 -10.73 -18.03 7.96
N LYS A 243 -11.94 -18.47 8.28
CA LYS A 243 -13.14 -17.63 8.21
C LYS A 243 -13.00 -16.43 9.15
N TRP A 244 -13.43 -15.25 8.69
CA TRP A 244 -13.46 -14.05 9.50
C TRP A 244 -14.48 -14.17 10.66
N LEU A 245 -14.06 -13.84 11.87
CA LEU A 245 -14.91 -13.84 13.06
C LEU A 245 -15.64 -12.48 13.18
N MET A 246 -16.97 -12.48 13.04
CA MET A 246 -17.78 -11.24 13.01
C MET A 246 -18.16 -10.71 14.40
N GLN A 247 -18.63 -11.57 15.29
CA GLN A 247 -18.89 -11.38 16.73
C GLN A 247 -18.78 -12.76 17.41
N ASP A 248 -18.64 -12.83 18.74
CA ASP A 248 -18.37 -14.09 19.48
C ASP A 248 -19.30 -15.24 19.03
N PRO A 249 -18.81 -16.49 18.91
CA PRO A 249 -19.73 -17.61 19.07
C PRO A 249 -20.33 -17.42 20.46
N ALA A 250 -21.65 -17.24 20.54
CA ALA A 250 -22.35 -17.13 21.80
C ALA A 250 -21.87 -18.24 22.75
N GLN A 251 -21.20 -17.86 23.85
CA GLN A 251 -21.07 -18.59 25.11
C GLN A 251 -20.30 -17.74 26.13
#